data_AF-A0A9P5ZLS6-F1
#
_entry.id   AF-A0A9P5ZLS6-F1
#
_cell.length_a   1.000
_cell.length_b   1.000
_cell.length_c   1.000
_cell.angle_alpha   90.00
_cell.angle_beta   90.00
_cell.angle_gamma   90.00
#
_symmetry.space_group_name_H-M   'P 1'
#
loop_
_entity.id
_entity.type
_entity.pdbx_description
1 polymer ?
#
loop_
_entity_poly.entity_id
_entity_poly.type
_entity_poly.pdbx_seq_one_letter_code
_entity_poly.pdbx_strand_id
1 'polypeptide(L)'
;PKIKDMDTYITKWWKWWKGINPVWCKQSGSEQLTMEGSGDWDTLHITGANSTLSVLVSLWFWREHISNTSPTLQSWNEAVKDINW
;
A
#
# COMPACT_ATOMS: atom_id res chain seq x y z
N PRO A 1 -5.46 13.98 8.90
CA PRO A 1 -5.91 14.61 7.64
C PRO A 1 -7.35 14.21 7.35
N LYS A 2 -8.20 15.12 6.85
CA LYS A 2 -9.55 14.75 6.40
C LYS A 2 -9.47 14.15 5.00
N ILE A 3 -9.87 12.89 4.84
CA ILE A 3 -10.03 12.27 3.52
C ILE A 3 -11.40 12.67 2.97
N LYS A 4 -11.42 13.53 1.94
CA LYS A 4 -12.66 14.05 1.34
C LYS A 4 -13.33 13.07 0.38
N ASP A 5 -12.53 12.22 -0.25
CA ASP A 5 -12.94 11.25 -1.25
C ASP A 5 -12.11 9.99 -1.01
N MET A 6 -12.77 8.95 -0.50
CA MET A 6 -12.13 7.69 -0.17
C MET A 6 -11.69 6.94 -1.43
N ASP A 7 -12.48 6.92 -2.48
CA ASP A 7 -12.17 6.14 -3.69
C ASP A 7 -10.95 6.73 -4.42
N THR A 8 -10.88 8.06 -4.50
CA THR A 8 -9.70 8.75 -5.02
C THR A 8 -8.48 8.50 -4.13
N TYR A 9 -8.64 8.50 -2.80
CA TYR A 9 -7.55 8.20 -1.87
C TYR A 9 -7.00 6.79 -2.09
N ILE A 10 -7.87 5.79 -2.16
CA ILE A 10 -7.52 4.38 -2.34
C ILE A 10 -6.76 4.17 -3.65
N THR A 11 -7.30 4.74 -4.74
CA THR A 11 -6.66 4.67 -6.06
C THR A 11 -5.26 5.27 -6.03
N LYS A 12 -5.09 6.43 -5.39
CA LYS A 12 -3.78 7.09 -5.26
C LYS A 12 -2.86 6.33 -4.32
N TRP A 13 -3.38 5.75 -3.26
CA TRP A 13 -2.62 4.96 -2.29
C TRP A 13 -2.01 3.74 -2.97
N TRP A 14 -2.80 2.95 -3.70
CA TRP A 14 -2.27 1.79 -4.45
C TRP A 14 -1.28 2.20 -5.53
N LYS A 15 -1.55 3.29 -6.26
CA LYS A 15 -0.61 3.82 -7.24
C LYS A 15 0.73 4.22 -6.61
N TRP A 16 0.68 4.88 -5.46
CA TRP A 16 1.87 5.28 -4.70
C TRP A 16 2.61 4.06 -4.16
N TRP A 17 1.92 3.15 -3.46
CA TRP A 17 2.48 1.94 -2.87
C TRP A 17 3.18 1.08 -3.92
N LYS A 18 2.54 0.83 -5.08
CA LYS A 18 3.20 0.16 -6.21
C LYS A 18 4.35 0.98 -6.79
N GLY A 19 4.23 2.30 -6.83
CA GLY A 19 5.23 3.20 -7.39
C GLY A 19 6.55 3.16 -6.62
N ILE A 20 6.49 3.04 -5.30
CA ILE A 20 7.66 3.00 -4.44
C ILE A 20 8.32 1.62 -4.35
N ASN A 21 7.60 0.56 -4.71
CA ASN A 21 8.15 -0.78 -4.74
C ASN A 21 8.95 -1.05 -6.03
N PRO A 22 10.02 -1.85 -5.97
CA PRO A 22 10.81 -2.22 -7.15
C PRO A 22 9.98 -2.93 -8.22
N VAL A 23 10.40 -2.81 -9.49
CA VAL A 23 9.67 -3.42 -10.62
C VAL A 23 9.57 -4.94 -10.50
N TRP A 24 10.59 -5.59 -9.93
CA TRP A 24 10.61 -7.02 -9.70
C TRP A 24 9.67 -7.48 -8.55
N CYS A 25 9.18 -6.56 -7.71
CA CYS A 25 8.11 -6.83 -6.73
C CYS A 25 6.70 -6.71 -7.33
N LYS A 26 6.54 -6.36 -8.61
CA LYS A 26 5.23 -6.08 -9.22
C LYS A 26 4.78 -7.26 -10.07
N GLN A 27 3.59 -7.78 -9.81
CA GLN A 27 2.95 -8.72 -10.72
C GLN A 27 2.27 -7.95 -11.86
N SER A 28 2.52 -8.36 -13.11
CA SER A 28 1.87 -7.75 -14.26
C SER A 28 0.34 -7.92 -14.17
N GLY A 29 -0.39 -6.80 -14.09
CA GLY A 29 -1.86 -6.79 -14.05
C GLY A 29 -2.51 -6.98 -12.68
N SER A 30 -1.75 -7.13 -11.59
CA SER A 30 -2.31 -7.27 -10.23
C SER A 30 -2.27 -5.97 -9.42
N GLU A 31 -3.13 -5.90 -8.41
CA GLU A 31 -3.01 -4.91 -7.33
C GLU A 31 -1.98 -5.27 -6.26
N GLN A 32 -1.59 -6.54 -6.20
CA GLN A 32 -0.71 -7.10 -5.19
C GLN A 32 0.76 -7.10 -5.63
N LEU A 33 1.65 -6.96 -4.66
CA LEU A 33 3.08 -7.14 -4.85
C LEU A 33 3.43 -8.63 -4.72
N THR A 34 4.42 -9.09 -5.49
CA THR A 34 4.89 -10.48 -5.49
C THR A 34 6.33 -10.58 -5.00
N MET A 35 6.59 -11.54 -4.09
CA MET A 35 7.93 -11.94 -3.65
C MET A 35 8.69 -12.82 -4.65
N GLU A 36 8.18 -13.00 -5.87
CA GLU A 36 8.78 -13.90 -6.86
C GLU A 36 9.87 -13.23 -7.70
N GLY A 37 10.18 -11.96 -7.45
CA GLY A 37 11.23 -11.25 -8.17
C GLY A 37 12.63 -11.68 -7.74
N SER A 38 13.49 -11.95 -8.72
CA SER A 38 14.91 -12.26 -8.53
C SER A 38 15.79 -11.01 -8.31
N GLY A 39 15.20 -9.92 -7.81
CA GLY A 39 15.90 -8.65 -7.63
C GLY A 39 16.65 -8.54 -6.31
N ASP A 40 17.46 -7.48 -6.20
CA ASP A 40 18.26 -7.19 -5.01
C ASP A 40 17.39 -6.64 -3.87
N TRP A 41 17.20 -7.45 -2.82
CA TRP A 41 16.41 -7.11 -1.65
C TRP A 41 17.01 -5.98 -0.81
N ASP A 42 18.31 -5.72 -0.92
CA ASP A 42 18.95 -4.60 -0.21
C ASP A 42 18.47 -3.24 -0.73
N THR A 43 17.91 -3.20 -1.95
CA THR A 43 17.31 -1.98 -2.53
C THR A 43 15.97 -1.58 -1.91
N LEU A 44 15.32 -2.44 -1.11
CA LEU A 44 14.11 -2.09 -0.37
C LEU A 44 14.40 -1.24 0.87
N HIS A 45 15.63 -1.28 1.40
CA HIS A 45 16.01 -0.59 2.64
C HIS A 45 16.43 0.88 2.43
N ILE A 46 15.84 1.58 1.47
CA ILE A 46 16.07 3.03 1.30
C ILE A 46 15.32 3.78 2.41
N THR A 47 16.05 4.22 3.45
CA THR A 47 15.55 5.11 4.51
C THR A 47 15.09 6.43 3.87
N GLY A 48 13.77 6.61 3.70
CA GLY A 48 13.20 7.78 3.00
C GLY A 48 11.68 7.72 2.90
N ALA A 49 11.09 8.27 1.82
CA ALA A 49 9.64 8.22 1.55
C ALA A 49 9.05 6.79 1.51
N ASN A 50 9.91 5.78 1.44
CA ASN A 50 9.62 4.35 1.47
C ASN A 50 9.64 3.76 2.90
N SER A 51 9.77 4.59 3.94
CA SER A 51 9.80 4.08 5.31
C SER A 51 8.48 3.36 5.64
N THR A 52 8.59 2.19 6.25
CA THR A 52 7.45 1.43 6.78
C THR A 52 6.56 2.29 7.68
N LEU A 53 7.14 3.28 8.36
CA LEU A 53 6.40 4.26 9.18
C LEU A 53 5.41 5.10 8.36
N SER A 54 5.82 5.61 7.19
CA SER A 54 4.91 6.36 6.30
C SER A 54 3.73 5.51 5.86
N VAL A 55 4.00 4.24 5.56
CA VAL A 55 2.99 3.26 5.16
C VAL A 55 2.01 2.99 6.30
N LEU A 56 2.51 2.68 7.50
CA LEU A 56 1.69 2.45 8.69
C LEU A 56 0.81 3.65 9.06
N VAL A 57 1.37 4.87 9.03
CA VAL A 57 0.62 6.10 9.29
C VAL A 57 -0.49 6.31 8.25
N SER A 58 -0.22 6.03 6.97
CA SER A 58 -1.22 6.14 5.90
C SER A 58 -2.37 5.12 6.05
N LEU A 59 -2.06 3.88 6.46
CA LEU A 59 -3.05 2.85 6.75
C LEU A 59 -3.90 3.20 7.97
N TRP A 60 -3.28 3.77 9.00
CA TRP A 60 -3.99 4.24 10.19
C TRP A 60 -5.00 5.33 9.83
N PHE A 61 -4.57 6.35 9.08
CA PHE A 61 -5.48 7.40 8.63
C PHE A 61 -6.62 6.88 7.75
N TRP A 62 -6.34 5.93 6.86
CA TRP A 62 -7.37 5.27 6.06
C TRP A 62 -8.39 4.59 6.98
N ARG A 63 -7.93 3.78 7.94
CA ARG A 63 -8.80 3.00 8.84
C ARG A 63 -9.77 3.85 9.64
N GLU A 64 -9.32 5.02 10.10
CA GLU A 64 -10.13 5.99 10.86
C GLU A 64 -11.29 6.58 10.04
N HIS A 65 -11.19 6.57 8.70
CA HIS A 65 -12.20 7.16 7.80
C HIS A 65 -13.17 6.12 7.21
N ILE A 66 -13.06 4.84 7.58
CA ILE A 66 -13.93 3.78 7.08
C ILE A 66 -14.67 3.08 8.22
N SER A 67 -15.96 2.80 8.02
CA SER A 67 -16.75 1.98 8.94
C SER A 67 -16.49 0.49 8.69
N ASN A 68 -16.88 -0.36 9.65
CA ASN A 68 -16.79 -1.82 9.51
C ASN A 68 -17.69 -2.39 8.40
N THR A 69 -18.64 -1.59 7.90
CA THR A 69 -19.55 -1.96 6.81
C THR A 69 -19.16 -1.31 5.48
N SER A 70 -18.06 -0.56 5.44
CA SER A 70 -17.63 0.12 4.23
C SER A 70 -17.17 -0.89 3.18
N PRO A 71 -17.58 -0.78 1.91
CA PRO A 71 -17.06 -1.61 0.83
C PRO A 71 -15.54 -1.45 0.66
N THR A 72 -14.99 -0.29 1.02
CA THR A 72 -13.55 0.00 0.96
C THR A 72 -12.72 -0.67 2.07
N LEU A 73 -13.37 -1.30 3.06
CA LEU A 73 -12.68 -2.07 4.10
C LEU A 73 -11.91 -3.25 3.52
N GLN A 74 -12.44 -3.88 2.47
CA GLN A 74 -11.75 -4.98 1.80
C GLN A 74 -10.40 -4.53 1.24
N SER A 75 -10.37 -3.40 0.54
CA SER A 75 -9.12 -2.87 -0.03
C SER A 75 -8.11 -2.47 1.05
N TRP A 76 -8.59 -2.00 2.21
CA TRP A 76 -7.72 -1.76 3.37
C TRP A 76 -7.12 -3.07 3.93
N ASN A 77 -7.92 -4.13 4.05
CA ASN A 77 -7.42 -5.45 4.49
C ASN A 77 -6.40 -6.03 3.52
N GLU A 78 -6.63 -5.86 2.21
CA GLU A 78 -5.69 -6.27 1.16
C GLU A 78 -4.38 -5.50 1.28
N ALA A 79 -4.43 -4.18 1.50
CA ALA A 79 -3.24 -3.37 1.74
C ALA A 79 -2.47 -3.82 2.98
N VAL A 80 -3.15 -4.07 4.11
CA VAL A 80 -2.50 -4.59 5.33
C VAL A 80 -1.82 -5.93 5.07
N LYS A 81 -2.48 -6.84 4.36
CA LYS A 81 -1.91 -8.14 4.00
C LYS A 81 -0.69 -7.99 3.08
N ASP A 82 -0.73 -7.04 2.15
CA ASP A 82 0.36 -6.75 1.21
C ASP A 82 1.59 -6.11 1.89
N ILE A 83 1.44 -5.57 3.11
CA ILE A 83 2.53 -4.96 3.88
C ILE A 83 3.05 -5.87 5.00
N ASN A 84 2.17 -6.66 5.62
CA ASN A 84 2.48 -7.54 6.75
C ASN A 84 3.01 -8.91 6.27
N TRP A 85 3.94 -8.92 5.33
CA TRP A 85 4.60 -10.14 4.88
C TRP A 85 5.25 -10.90 6.04
#